data_AF-A0A349FEL5-F1
#
_entry.id   AF-A0A349FEL5-F1
#
_cell.length_a   1.000
_cell.length_b   1.000
_cell.length_c   1.000
_cell.angle_alpha   90.00
_cell.angle_beta   90.00
_cell.angle_gamma   90.00
#
_symmetry.space_group_name_H-M   'P 1'
#
loop_
_entity.id
_entity.type
_entity.pdbx_description
1 polymer ?
#
loop_
_entity_poly.entity_id
_entity_poly.type
_entity_poly.pdbx_seq_one_letter_code
_entity_poly.pdbx_strand_id
1 'polypeptide(L)'
;GWEKPYIERFFGTLSRALFELLPGYIGHSVSDRQKIEAAKSFAQRIGEGKKKTDQEALELALTPEQLEEVLNDWLEHCYNHTEHEGLKRETPFQRYTLSGYKPKQVIDSHSLDMLLNFVGEATVIRGGVKANSLRYTAPELMSPDWDRKKVRVFQDPSDVGRATLYSLDGSGVYIEAINDELVGKGVASDKFREARRQEQRGMALWRRTSKKLQEEFGIDTQYAESLAAMKAKNNLKELNISSGEVDNPMLAALAKADKASKQKHERTEDELEQLEQARQKLIQQEQEVQEQKGLAVRNIHEKAKMLAYEFLTRDLTDREEEFLSKYKKENQFSRKAIEEIMAQRRQA
;
A
#
# COMPACT_ATOMS: atom_id res chain seq x y z
N GLY A 1 -28.67 10.49 -23.63
CA GLY A 1 -29.71 11.52 -23.80
C GLY A 1 -30.94 11.29 -22.92
N TRP A 2 -31.49 10.07 -22.92
CA TRP A 2 -32.74 9.74 -22.22
C TRP A 2 -32.57 9.57 -20.70
N GLU A 3 -31.35 9.35 -20.23
CA GLU A 3 -31.02 9.17 -18.80
C GLU A 3 -30.89 10.51 -18.05
N LYS A 4 -30.66 11.61 -18.76
CA LYS A 4 -30.39 12.94 -18.19
C LYS A 4 -31.46 13.39 -17.18
N PRO A 5 -32.78 13.26 -17.45
CA PRO A 5 -33.81 13.68 -16.49
C PRO A 5 -33.77 12.89 -15.17
N TYR A 6 -33.36 11.62 -15.20
CA TYR A 6 -33.26 10.79 -13.99
C TYR A 6 -32.05 11.19 -13.15
N ILE A 7 -30.92 11.45 -13.81
CA ILE A 7 -29.68 11.93 -13.19
C ILE A 7 -29.91 13.31 -12.54
N GLU A 8 -30.53 14.24 -13.25
CA GLU A 8 -30.83 15.59 -12.73
C GLU A 8 -31.79 15.55 -11.54
N ARG A 9 -32.81 14.68 -11.57
CA ARG A 9 -33.72 14.49 -10.44
C ARG A 9 -32.96 13.95 -9.22
N PHE A 10 -32.09 12.97 -9.41
CA PHE A 10 -31.25 12.43 -8.33
C PHE A 10 -30.37 13.51 -7.71
N PHE A 11 -29.63 14.29 -8.52
CA PHE A 11 -28.79 15.38 -7.99
C PHE A 11 -29.61 16.44 -7.26
N GLY A 12 -30.82 16.75 -7.73
CA GLY A 12 -31.75 17.61 -7.01
C GLY A 12 -32.14 17.04 -5.64
N THR A 13 -32.40 15.74 -5.53
CA THR A 13 -32.68 15.08 -4.25
C THR A 13 -31.47 15.06 -3.33
N LEU A 14 -30.31 14.68 -3.85
CA LEU A 14 -29.03 14.66 -3.11
C LEU A 14 -28.73 16.03 -2.51
N SER A 15 -28.86 17.09 -3.32
CA SER A 15 -28.51 18.43 -2.87
C SER A 15 -29.41 18.93 -1.75
N ARG A 16 -30.73 18.73 -1.86
CA ARG A 16 -31.71 19.16 -0.85
C ARG A 16 -31.72 18.29 0.42
N ALA A 17 -31.52 16.98 0.26
CA ALA A 17 -31.64 16.02 1.36
C ALA A 17 -30.32 15.79 2.13
N LEU A 18 -29.18 15.97 1.47
CA LEU A 18 -27.86 15.73 2.07
C LEU A 18 -27.03 17.01 2.15
N PHE A 19 -26.78 17.69 1.02
CA PHE A 19 -25.82 18.81 1.01
C PHE A 19 -26.26 20.04 1.80
N GLU A 20 -27.57 20.33 1.87
CA GLU A 20 -28.09 21.39 2.77
C GLU A 20 -27.75 21.14 4.25
N LEU A 21 -27.54 19.88 4.65
CA LEU A 21 -27.25 19.47 6.02
C LEU A 21 -25.74 19.36 6.31
N LEU A 22 -24.89 19.48 5.29
CA LEU A 22 -23.45 19.36 5.46
C LEU A 22 -22.81 20.68 5.88
N PRO A 23 -21.78 20.61 6.73
CA PRO A 23 -21.00 21.78 7.08
C PRO A 23 -20.33 22.39 5.84
N GLY A 24 -20.30 23.72 5.76
CA GLY A 24 -19.72 24.42 4.60
C GLY A 24 -20.63 24.55 3.38
N TYR A 25 -21.92 24.18 3.49
CA TYR A 25 -22.90 24.44 2.45
C TYR A 25 -23.05 25.94 2.15
N ILE A 26 -23.02 26.28 0.85
CA ILE A 26 -23.04 27.67 0.35
C ILE A 26 -24.27 28.01 -0.50
N GLY A 27 -25.28 27.15 -0.58
CA GLY A 27 -26.48 27.40 -1.39
C GLY A 27 -26.46 26.73 -2.77
N HIS A 28 -27.66 26.55 -3.34
CA HIS A 28 -27.88 25.96 -4.67
C HIS A 28 -27.62 26.92 -5.83
N SER A 29 -27.59 28.22 -5.54
CA SER A 29 -27.51 29.28 -6.53
C SER A 29 -26.70 30.45 -6.00
N VAL A 30 -26.25 31.32 -6.90
CA VAL A 30 -25.51 32.54 -6.53
C VAL A 30 -26.34 33.45 -5.61
N SER A 31 -27.66 33.50 -5.82
CA SER A 31 -28.56 34.29 -4.96
C SER A 31 -28.74 33.65 -3.58
N ASP A 32 -28.83 32.34 -3.48
CA ASP A 32 -28.89 31.64 -2.19
C ASP A 32 -27.58 31.79 -1.43
N ARG A 33 -26.45 31.72 -2.14
CA ARG A 33 -25.13 32.02 -1.59
C ARG A 33 -25.07 33.41 -0.99
N GLN A 34 -25.53 34.43 -1.72
CA GLN A 34 -25.58 35.81 -1.22
C GLN A 34 -26.44 35.94 0.04
N LYS A 35 -27.58 35.24 0.11
CA LYS A 35 -28.43 35.24 1.32
C LYS A 35 -27.74 34.58 2.51
N ILE A 36 -27.06 33.44 2.29
CA ILE A 36 -26.31 32.73 3.33
C ILE A 36 -25.13 33.59 3.81
N GLU A 37 -24.38 34.21 2.90
CA GLU A 37 -23.29 35.13 3.23
C GLU A 37 -23.81 36.40 3.95
N ALA A 38 -24.97 36.94 3.54
CA ALA A 38 -25.62 38.06 4.22
C ALA A 38 -26.07 37.69 5.64
N ALA A 39 -26.67 36.51 5.83
CA ALA A 39 -27.06 36.01 7.15
C ALA A 39 -25.84 35.77 8.05
N LYS A 40 -24.76 35.17 7.51
CA LYS A 40 -23.49 34.99 8.22
C LYS A 40 -22.88 36.32 8.62
N SER A 41 -22.81 37.28 7.70
CA SER A 41 -22.28 38.63 7.99
C SER A 41 -23.15 39.42 8.98
N PHE A 42 -24.47 39.21 8.99
CA PHE A 42 -25.37 39.79 9.98
C PHE A 42 -25.13 39.19 11.38
N ALA A 43 -25.07 37.86 11.49
CA ALA A 43 -24.75 37.17 12.75
C ALA A 43 -23.36 37.59 13.28
N GLN A 44 -22.38 37.73 12.39
CA GLN A 44 -21.03 38.21 12.70
C GLN A 44 -20.98 39.68 13.15
N ARG A 45 -21.98 40.50 12.78
CA ARG A 45 -22.11 41.90 13.24
C ARG A 45 -22.79 42.01 14.61
N ILE A 46 -23.60 41.02 14.98
CA ILE A 46 -24.29 40.96 16.27
C ILE A 46 -23.44 40.23 17.34
N GLY A 47 -22.56 39.29 16.94
CA GLY A 47 -21.65 38.56 17.84
C GLY A 47 -20.19 39.04 17.84
N GLU A 48 -19.48 38.81 18.95
CA GLU A 48 -18.05 39.12 19.09
C GLU A 48 -17.17 38.10 18.36
N GLY A 49 -16.62 38.44 17.18
CA GLY A 49 -15.41 37.77 16.69
C GLY A 49 -15.30 37.53 15.19
N LYS A 50 -15.00 38.59 14.41
CA LYS A 50 -14.74 38.53 12.97
C LYS A 50 -13.70 37.50 12.48
N LYS A 51 -12.82 37.00 13.35
CA LYS A 51 -11.71 36.11 12.95
C LYS A 51 -11.99 34.62 13.16
N LYS A 52 -12.98 34.27 13.99
CA LYS A 52 -13.29 32.87 14.30
C LYS A 52 -14.12 32.20 13.22
N THR A 53 -15.11 32.91 12.66
CA THR A 53 -16.12 32.32 11.77
C THR A 53 -15.60 31.85 10.41
N ASP A 54 -14.65 32.57 9.80
CA ASP A 54 -14.09 32.19 8.48
C ASP A 54 -13.05 31.07 8.62
N GLN A 55 -12.30 31.05 9.72
CA GLN A 55 -11.41 29.94 10.07
C GLN A 55 -12.23 28.69 10.41
N GLU A 56 -13.31 28.84 11.18
CA GLU A 56 -14.24 27.76 11.51
C GLU A 56 -14.92 27.19 10.27
N ALA A 57 -15.34 27.99 9.29
CA ALA A 57 -15.96 27.49 8.05
C ALA A 57 -14.99 26.69 7.15
N LEU A 58 -13.71 27.06 7.13
CA LEU A 58 -12.64 26.30 6.45
C LEU A 58 -12.20 25.07 7.26
N GLU A 59 -12.25 25.14 8.60
CA GLU A 59 -11.99 24.03 9.51
C GLU A 59 -13.14 23.00 9.56
N LEU A 60 -14.37 23.40 9.19
CA LEU A 60 -15.56 22.54 9.11
C LEU A 60 -15.71 21.82 7.77
N ALA A 61 -14.87 22.12 6.78
CA ALA A 61 -14.95 21.48 5.48
C ALA A 61 -14.55 20.00 5.56
N LEU A 62 -15.45 19.12 5.12
CA LEU A 62 -15.19 17.67 5.04
C LEU A 62 -14.02 17.39 4.09
N THR A 63 -13.16 16.43 4.44
CA THR A 63 -12.17 15.90 3.49
C THR A 63 -12.88 15.10 2.39
N PRO A 64 -12.26 14.89 1.21
CA PRO A 64 -12.85 14.09 0.14
C PRO A 64 -13.28 12.68 0.61
N GLU A 65 -12.46 12.04 1.45
CA GLU A 65 -12.73 10.71 2.00
C GLU A 65 -13.92 10.72 2.98
N GLN A 66 -14.02 11.76 3.81
CA GLN A 66 -15.15 11.94 4.72
C GLN A 66 -16.46 12.21 3.96
N LEU A 67 -16.39 13.00 2.89
CA LEU A 67 -17.54 13.25 2.02
C LEU A 67 -17.98 11.94 1.33
N GLU A 68 -17.05 11.12 0.86
CA GLU A 68 -17.33 9.81 0.27
C GLU A 68 -18.03 8.89 1.27
N GLU A 69 -17.54 8.80 2.51
CA GLU A 69 -18.17 8.01 3.57
C GLU A 69 -19.60 8.47 3.86
N VAL A 70 -19.81 9.78 3.99
CA VAL A 70 -21.12 10.40 4.21
C VAL A 70 -22.08 10.14 3.06
N LEU A 71 -21.60 10.21 1.81
CA LEU A 71 -22.39 9.90 0.62
C LEU A 71 -22.79 8.42 0.59
N ASN A 72 -21.84 7.51 0.85
CA ASN A 72 -22.08 6.07 0.88
C ASN A 72 -23.09 5.70 1.97
N ASP A 73 -22.93 6.25 3.18
CA ASP A 73 -23.85 6.04 4.30
C ASP A 73 -25.26 6.54 3.99
N TRP A 74 -25.37 7.73 3.39
CA TRP A 74 -26.67 8.30 3.02
C TRP A 74 -27.36 7.46 1.93
N LEU A 75 -26.60 6.99 0.93
CA LEU A 75 -27.13 6.12 -0.11
C LEU A 75 -27.65 4.81 0.48
N GLU A 76 -26.81 4.14 1.25
CA GLU A 76 -27.08 2.82 1.83
C GLU A 76 -28.25 2.87 2.80
N HIS A 77 -28.25 3.81 3.75
CA HIS A 77 -29.18 3.79 4.86
C HIS A 77 -30.39 4.72 4.70
N CYS A 78 -30.33 5.72 3.82
CA CYS A 78 -31.37 6.73 3.68
C CYS A 78 -32.06 6.64 2.31
N TYR A 79 -31.32 6.92 1.24
CA TYR A 79 -31.90 7.05 -0.11
C TYR A 79 -32.51 5.74 -0.62
N ASN A 80 -31.80 4.62 -0.45
CA ASN A 80 -32.24 3.30 -0.88
C ASN A 80 -33.46 2.78 -0.11
N HIS A 81 -33.73 3.33 1.08
CA HIS A 81 -34.86 2.93 1.92
C HIS A 81 -36.00 3.96 1.97
N THR A 82 -35.86 5.09 1.27
CA THR A 82 -36.92 6.10 1.18
C THR A 82 -37.83 5.80 -0.01
N GLU A 83 -39.15 5.95 0.16
CA GLU A 83 -40.11 5.77 -0.93
C GLU A 83 -39.99 6.93 -1.93
N HIS A 84 -39.95 6.62 -3.24
CA HIS A 84 -39.91 7.66 -4.28
C HIS A 84 -41.19 7.65 -5.13
N GLU A 85 -41.73 8.83 -5.41
CA GLU A 85 -42.91 8.97 -6.27
C GLU A 85 -42.66 8.45 -7.69
N GLY A 86 -41.43 8.62 -8.20
CA GLY A 86 -41.01 8.10 -9.50
C GLY A 86 -40.99 6.56 -9.59
N LEU A 87 -41.02 5.87 -8.44
CA LEU A 87 -41.05 4.42 -8.31
C LEU A 87 -42.40 3.92 -7.78
N LYS A 88 -43.48 4.71 -7.94
CA LYS A 88 -44.83 4.36 -7.44
C LYS A 88 -44.87 4.08 -5.92
N ARG A 89 -44.08 4.84 -5.14
CA ARG A 89 -43.92 4.67 -3.69
C ARG A 89 -43.23 3.37 -3.26
N GLU A 90 -42.53 2.71 -4.18
CA GLU A 90 -41.60 1.63 -3.83
C GLU A 90 -40.23 2.24 -3.51
N THR A 91 -39.46 1.60 -2.62
CA THR A 91 -38.09 2.03 -2.32
C THR A 91 -37.12 1.52 -3.41
N PRO A 92 -35.99 2.21 -3.67
CA PRO A 92 -35.01 1.74 -4.64
C PRO A 92 -34.47 0.35 -4.26
N PHE A 93 -34.32 0.10 -2.96
CA PHE A 93 -33.96 -1.21 -2.42
C PHE A 93 -34.99 -2.29 -2.80
N GLN A 94 -36.29 -2.06 -2.56
CA GLN A 94 -37.34 -3.01 -2.92
C GLN A 94 -37.40 -3.26 -4.43
N ARG A 95 -37.30 -2.21 -5.24
CA ARG A 95 -37.25 -2.31 -6.71
C ARG A 95 -36.07 -3.14 -7.17
N TYR A 96 -34.89 -2.91 -6.59
CA TYR A 96 -33.68 -3.63 -6.91
C TYR A 96 -33.82 -5.12 -6.58
N THR A 97 -34.29 -5.45 -5.38
CA THR A 97 -34.55 -6.84 -4.98
C THR A 97 -35.58 -7.53 -5.90
N LEU A 98 -36.70 -6.87 -6.20
CA LEU A 98 -37.76 -7.40 -7.06
C LEU A 98 -37.33 -7.58 -8.52
N SER A 99 -36.35 -6.79 -8.98
CA SER A 99 -35.87 -6.89 -10.36
C SER A 99 -35.21 -8.22 -10.68
N GLY A 100 -34.76 -8.97 -9.67
CA GLY A 100 -33.98 -10.20 -9.85
C GLY A 100 -32.65 -9.96 -10.58
N TYR A 101 -32.17 -8.72 -10.58
CA TYR A 101 -30.92 -8.35 -11.22
C TYR A 101 -29.77 -9.16 -10.62
N LYS A 102 -29.05 -9.87 -11.48
CA LYS A 102 -27.83 -10.58 -11.09
C LYS A 102 -26.64 -9.74 -11.56
N PRO A 103 -25.86 -9.16 -10.64
CA PRO A 103 -24.67 -8.43 -11.02
C PRO A 103 -23.74 -9.35 -11.78
N LYS A 104 -23.25 -8.85 -12.90
CA LYS A 104 -22.32 -9.56 -13.76
C LYS A 104 -20.91 -9.26 -13.29
N GLN A 105 -20.18 -10.28 -12.87
CA GLN A 105 -18.85 -10.12 -12.29
C GLN A 105 -17.77 -10.58 -13.27
N VAL A 106 -16.67 -9.83 -13.30
CA VAL A 106 -15.44 -10.22 -14.00
C VAL A 106 -14.60 -11.04 -13.02
N ILE A 107 -14.23 -12.25 -13.42
CA ILE A 107 -13.51 -13.21 -12.56
C ILE A 107 -12.03 -12.85 -12.45
N ASP A 108 -11.42 -12.46 -13.57
CA ASP A 108 -10.01 -12.12 -13.65
C ASP A 108 -9.83 -10.60 -13.53
N SER A 109 -9.31 -10.15 -12.38
CA SER A 109 -9.02 -8.73 -12.15
C SER A 109 -8.11 -8.17 -13.24
N HIS A 110 -7.18 -8.98 -13.75
CA HIS A 110 -6.17 -8.55 -14.70
C HIS A 110 -6.72 -8.26 -16.09
N SER A 111 -7.91 -8.78 -16.39
CA SER A 111 -8.61 -8.45 -17.64
C SER A 111 -9.08 -6.99 -17.70
N LEU A 112 -9.16 -6.31 -16.55
CA LEU A 112 -9.51 -4.89 -16.44
C LEU A 112 -8.31 -3.96 -16.58
N ASP A 113 -7.08 -4.50 -16.56
CA ASP A 113 -5.87 -3.69 -16.60
C ASP A 113 -5.72 -2.90 -17.91
N MET A 114 -6.36 -3.36 -18.99
CA MET A 114 -6.46 -2.59 -20.25
C MET A 114 -7.28 -1.30 -20.12
N LEU A 115 -8.13 -1.18 -19.09
CA LEU A 115 -8.93 0.01 -18.78
C LEU A 115 -8.20 0.95 -17.82
N LEU A 116 -7.05 0.55 -17.26
CA LEU A 116 -6.23 1.40 -16.41
C LEU A 116 -5.58 2.53 -17.21
N ASN A 117 -4.99 3.49 -16.50
CA ASN A 117 -4.41 4.65 -17.14
C ASN A 117 -3.14 4.26 -17.93
N PHE A 118 -3.21 4.35 -19.26
CA PHE A 118 -2.08 4.08 -20.13
C PHE A 118 -1.10 5.25 -20.12
N VAL A 119 0.09 5.02 -19.57
CA VAL A 119 1.13 6.07 -19.44
C VAL A 119 1.99 6.15 -20.68
N GLY A 120 2.25 5.01 -21.33
CA GLY A 120 3.09 4.94 -22.52
C GLY A 120 3.89 3.65 -22.63
N GLU A 121 4.75 3.61 -23.65
CA GLU A 121 5.73 2.54 -23.83
C GLU A 121 7.05 2.92 -23.18
N ALA A 122 7.61 2.00 -22.38
CA ALA A 122 8.86 2.18 -21.68
C ALA A 122 9.79 0.98 -21.89
N THR A 123 11.10 1.21 -21.82
CA THR A 123 12.10 0.15 -21.96
C THR A 123 12.54 -0.33 -20.59
N VAL A 124 12.57 -1.65 -20.40
CA VAL A 124 13.13 -2.28 -19.20
C VAL A 124 14.65 -2.16 -19.24
N ILE A 125 15.24 -1.56 -18.19
CA ILE A 125 16.68 -1.38 -18.07
C ILE A 125 17.12 -1.81 -16.68
N ARG A 126 18.01 -2.80 -16.59
CA ARG A 126 18.56 -3.32 -15.32
C ARG A 126 17.44 -3.66 -14.32
N GLY A 127 16.41 -4.35 -14.82
CA GLY A 127 15.23 -4.78 -14.06
C GLY A 127 14.31 -3.70 -13.52
N GLY A 128 14.40 -2.47 -14.03
CA GLY A 128 13.42 -1.41 -13.72
C GLY A 128 12.89 -0.74 -14.97
N VAL A 129 11.69 -0.15 -14.84
CA VAL A 129 11.01 0.63 -15.87
C VAL A 129 10.77 2.03 -15.35
N LYS A 130 11.08 3.05 -16.16
CA LYS A 130 10.79 4.44 -15.83
C LYS A 130 9.57 4.93 -16.60
N ALA A 131 8.54 5.35 -15.88
CA ALA A 131 7.30 5.88 -16.45
C ALA A 131 6.78 7.03 -15.59
N ASN A 132 6.33 8.13 -16.22
CA ASN A 132 5.81 9.32 -15.54
C ASN A 132 6.72 9.85 -14.41
N SER A 133 8.03 9.91 -14.65
CA SER A 133 9.07 10.29 -13.68
C SER A 133 9.29 9.33 -12.49
N LEU A 134 8.51 8.26 -12.38
CA LEU A 134 8.62 7.23 -11.36
C LEU A 134 9.38 6.01 -11.90
N ARG A 135 10.09 5.30 -11.02
CA ARG A 135 10.79 4.06 -11.36
C ARG A 135 10.10 2.89 -10.70
N TYR A 136 9.67 1.93 -11.50
CA TYR A 136 9.05 0.69 -11.05
C TYR A 136 10.04 -0.46 -11.19
N THR A 137 10.06 -1.34 -10.21
CA THR A 137 10.94 -2.50 -10.12
C THR A 137 10.09 -3.73 -9.85
N ALA A 138 10.46 -4.88 -10.43
CA ALA A 138 9.87 -6.17 -10.09
C ALA A 138 10.96 -7.25 -10.14
N PRO A 139 10.91 -8.29 -9.30
CA PRO A 139 11.83 -9.42 -9.38
C PRO A 139 11.85 -10.07 -10.76
N GLU A 140 10.70 -10.14 -11.43
CA GLU A 140 10.52 -10.75 -12.75
C GLU A 140 11.28 -9.99 -13.86
N LEU A 141 11.41 -8.66 -13.73
CA LEU A 141 12.14 -7.82 -14.68
C LEU A 141 13.66 -7.98 -14.60
N MET A 142 14.18 -8.56 -13.50
CA MET A 142 15.62 -8.81 -13.33
C MET A 142 16.12 -9.99 -14.16
N SER A 143 15.20 -10.81 -14.69
CA SER A 143 15.53 -11.93 -15.56
C SER A 143 16.14 -11.42 -16.88
N PRO A 144 17.18 -12.09 -17.44
CA PRO A 144 17.81 -11.68 -18.70
C PRO A 144 16.83 -11.57 -19.89
N ASP A 145 15.76 -12.34 -19.86
CA ASP A 145 14.71 -12.35 -20.89
C ASP A 145 13.99 -11.02 -21.04
N TRP A 146 14.02 -10.16 -20.03
CA TRP A 146 13.34 -8.86 -20.04
C TRP A 146 14.29 -7.69 -20.25
N ASP A 147 15.61 -7.91 -20.30
CA ASP A 147 16.57 -6.82 -20.49
C ASP A 147 16.39 -6.16 -21.87
N ARG A 148 16.29 -4.83 -21.88
CA ARG A 148 16.08 -3.97 -23.07
C ARG A 148 14.80 -4.23 -23.87
N LYS A 149 13.83 -4.99 -23.35
CA LYS A 149 12.51 -5.12 -23.96
C LYS A 149 11.65 -3.88 -23.73
N LYS A 150 10.79 -3.59 -24.70
CA LYS A 150 9.78 -2.53 -24.61
C LYS A 150 8.48 -3.09 -24.05
N VAL A 151 7.93 -2.39 -23.07
CA VAL A 151 6.69 -2.76 -22.37
C VAL A 151 5.72 -1.59 -22.37
N ARG A 152 4.42 -1.89 -22.37
CA ARG A 152 3.33 -0.94 -22.13
C ARG A 152 3.07 -0.84 -20.64
N VAL A 153 3.02 0.39 -20.13
CA VAL A 153 2.85 0.67 -18.71
C VAL A 153 1.44 1.18 -18.45
N PHE A 154 0.73 0.48 -17.56
CA PHE A 154 -0.58 0.86 -17.05
C PHE A 154 -0.46 1.17 -15.56
N GLN A 155 -0.96 2.34 -15.13
CA GLN A 155 -0.96 2.75 -13.73
C GLN A 155 -2.36 2.66 -13.14
N ASP A 156 -2.45 2.20 -11.90
CA ASP A 156 -3.70 2.26 -11.14
C ASP A 156 -3.98 3.72 -10.73
N PRO A 157 -5.14 4.31 -11.10
CA PRO A 157 -5.50 5.65 -10.68
C PRO A 157 -5.67 5.79 -9.15
N SER A 158 -5.94 4.69 -8.44
CA SER A 158 -6.09 4.67 -6.98
C SER A 158 -4.75 4.45 -6.27
N ASP A 159 -3.76 3.89 -6.96
CA ASP A 159 -2.43 3.60 -6.40
C ASP A 159 -1.32 3.83 -7.44
N VAL A 160 -0.76 5.04 -7.43
CA VAL A 160 0.35 5.43 -8.32
C VAL A 160 1.63 4.63 -8.04
N GLY A 161 1.73 3.95 -6.90
CA GLY A 161 2.86 3.10 -6.52
C GLY A 161 2.90 1.77 -7.27
N ARG A 162 1.78 1.31 -7.84
CA ARG A 162 1.67 0.06 -8.58
C ARG A 162 1.48 0.32 -10.07
N ALA A 163 2.18 -0.46 -10.88
CA ALA A 163 2.03 -0.43 -12.33
C ALA A 163 2.00 -1.85 -12.89
N THR A 164 1.07 -2.09 -13.81
CA THR A 164 1.03 -3.31 -14.61
C THR A 164 1.80 -3.07 -15.91
N LEU A 165 2.73 -3.98 -16.22
CA LEU A 165 3.52 -3.96 -17.44
C LEU A 165 3.09 -5.07 -18.38
N TYR A 166 2.81 -4.74 -19.64
CA TYR A 166 2.56 -5.73 -20.69
C TYR A 166 3.66 -5.73 -21.74
N SER A 167 4.04 -6.92 -22.21
CA SER A 167 4.92 -7.01 -23.39
C SER A 167 4.22 -6.52 -24.66
N LEU A 168 4.97 -5.89 -25.56
CA LEU A 168 4.50 -5.52 -26.90
C LEU A 168 4.29 -6.73 -27.83
N ASP A 169 4.86 -7.89 -27.47
CA ASP A 169 4.86 -9.09 -28.32
C ASP A 169 3.49 -9.78 -28.39
N GLY A 170 2.47 -9.24 -27.72
CA GLY A 170 1.10 -9.78 -27.75
C GLY A 170 0.94 -11.12 -27.02
N SER A 171 1.92 -11.52 -26.21
CA SER A 171 1.90 -12.78 -25.45
C SER A 171 0.88 -12.81 -24.32
N GLY A 172 0.29 -11.65 -23.98
CA GLY A 172 -0.64 -11.50 -22.84
C GLY A 172 0.03 -11.71 -21.47
N VAL A 173 1.37 -11.79 -21.44
CA VAL A 173 2.15 -11.85 -20.22
C VAL A 173 2.22 -10.45 -19.62
N TYR A 174 1.88 -10.36 -18.35
CA TYR A 174 1.97 -9.16 -17.55
C TYR A 174 2.95 -9.33 -16.41
N ILE A 175 3.45 -8.20 -15.91
CA ILE A 175 4.30 -8.12 -14.72
C ILE A 175 3.74 -7.02 -13.83
N GLU A 176 3.52 -7.32 -12.57
CA GLU A 176 3.24 -6.30 -11.56
C GLU A 176 4.57 -5.68 -11.10
N ALA A 177 4.72 -4.38 -11.35
CA ALA A 177 5.90 -3.62 -10.97
C ALA A 177 5.52 -2.57 -9.92
N ILE A 178 6.40 -2.41 -8.94
CA ILE A 178 6.15 -1.55 -7.78
C ILE A 178 7.26 -0.50 -7.70
N ASN A 179 6.92 0.72 -7.31
CA ASN A 179 7.92 1.75 -7.09
C ASN A 179 8.49 1.69 -5.66
N ASP A 180 9.75 1.29 -5.53
CA ASP A 180 10.48 1.17 -4.26
C ASP A 180 10.47 2.47 -3.41
N GLU A 181 10.43 3.65 -4.04
CA GLU A 181 10.40 4.94 -3.33
C GLU A 181 9.03 5.23 -2.69
N LEU A 182 7.96 4.70 -3.28
CA LEU A 182 6.59 4.83 -2.78
C LEU A 182 6.20 3.68 -1.83
N VAL A 183 6.86 2.51 -1.95
CA VAL A 183 6.68 1.31 -1.10
C VAL A 183 7.02 1.53 0.39
N GLY A 184 7.71 2.62 0.73
CA GLY A 184 7.96 3.02 2.11
C GLY A 184 7.22 4.29 2.56
N LYS A 185 6.45 4.94 1.68
CA LYS A 185 5.91 6.30 1.88
C LYS A 185 4.38 6.41 1.76
N GLY A 186 3.66 5.30 1.93
CA GLY A 186 2.23 5.35 2.21
C GLY A 186 1.35 5.53 0.98
N VAL A 187 1.33 4.52 0.11
CA VAL A 187 0.08 4.15 -0.56
C VAL A 187 -0.16 2.68 -0.21
N ALA A 188 -1.28 2.44 0.48
CA ALA A 188 -1.73 1.13 1.00
C ALA A 188 -0.92 0.48 2.15
N SER A 189 -0.75 1.19 3.27
CA SER A 189 -0.59 0.56 4.61
C SER A 189 -1.24 1.38 5.74
N ASP A 190 -1.47 2.68 5.51
CA ASP A 190 -2.04 3.58 6.51
C ASP A 190 -3.51 3.33 6.83
N LYS A 191 -4.31 2.73 5.92
CA LYS A 191 -5.71 2.36 6.21
C LYS A 191 -5.87 1.41 7.40
N PHE A 192 -4.85 0.64 7.78
CA PHE A 192 -4.95 -0.29 8.93
C PHE A 192 -4.45 0.32 10.26
N ARG A 193 -3.65 1.39 10.23
CA ARG A 193 -3.08 2.05 11.42
C ARG A 193 -3.74 3.40 11.73
N GLU A 194 -4.22 4.09 10.71
CA GLU A 194 -5.00 5.33 10.83
C GLU A 194 -6.45 5.04 11.16
N ALA A 195 -7.07 3.96 10.64
CA ALA A 195 -8.40 3.52 11.05
C ALA A 195 -8.52 3.26 12.56
N ARG A 196 -7.42 2.99 13.28
CA ARG A 196 -7.44 2.83 14.74
C ARG A 196 -7.13 4.10 15.53
N ARG A 197 -6.58 5.14 14.88
CA ARG A 197 -6.09 6.38 15.53
C ARG A 197 -6.93 7.62 15.17
N GLN A 198 -7.42 7.70 13.93
CA GLN A 198 -8.35 8.73 13.42
C GLN A 198 -9.77 8.49 13.95
N GLU A 199 -10.20 7.23 14.04
CA GLU A 199 -11.55 6.82 14.49
C GLU A 199 -11.83 7.17 15.98
N GLN A 200 -10.79 7.29 16.82
CA GLN A 200 -10.94 7.74 18.21
C GLN A 200 -10.72 9.24 18.43
N ARG A 201 -9.90 9.93 17.61
CA ARG A 201 -9.53 11.33 17.83
C ARG A 201 -10.40 12.31 17.05
N GLY A 202 -10.75 11.99 15.80
CA GLY A 202 -11.70 12.77 15.00
C GLY A 202 -13.10 12.74 15.60
N MET A 203 -13.58 11.56 16.00
CA MET A 203 -14.87 11.38 16.66
C MET A 203 -14.96 12.02 18.05
N ALA A 204 -13.85 12.16 18.78
CA ALA A 204 -13.83 12.81 20.09
C ALA A 204 -13.72 14.33 20.00
N LEU A 205 -13.02 14.85 18.97
CA LEU A 205 -12.97 16.28 18.67
C LEU A 205 -14.31 16.73 18.08
N TRP A 206 -14.86 16.00 17.10
CA TRP A 206 -16.21 16.18 16.56
C TRP A 206 -17.27 16.09 17.66
N ARG A 207 -17.24 15.09 18.56
CA ARG A 207 -18.18 15.06 19.71
C ARG A 207 -18.00 16.21 20.71
N ARG A 208 -16.84 16.86 20.80
CA ARG A 208 -16.60 17.99 21.73
C ARG A 208 -16.93 19.34 21.08
N THR A 209 -16.65 19.50 19.79
CA THR A 209 -17.01 20.67 18.99
C THR A 209 -18.50 20.66 18.66
N SER A 210 -19.06 19.53 18.24
CA SER A 210 -20.51 19.35 18.01
C SER A 210 -21.33 19.49 19.29
N LYS A 211 -20.79 19.15 20.47
CA LYS A 211 -21.47 19.35 21.75
C LYS A 211 -21.46 20.82 22.22
N LYS A 212 -20.43 21.59 21.88
CA LYS A 212 -20.39 23.05 22.10
C LYS A 212 -21.25 23.82 21.09
N LEU A 213 -21.24 23.41 19.81
CA LEU A 213 -22.15 23.94 18.78
C LEU A 213 -23.63 23.59 19.06
N GLN A 214 -23.89 22.43 19.69
CA GLN A 214 -25.21 22.01 20.19
C GLN A 214 -25.80 22.99 21.20
N GLU A 215 -24.98 23.47 22.15
CA GLU A 215 -25.41 24.35 23.23
C GLU A 215 -25.67 25.79 22.73
N GLU A 216 -25.05 26.22 21.62
CA GLU A 216 -25.17 27.61 21.13
C GLU A 216 -26.11 27.79 19.92
N PHE A 217 -26.24 26.83 18.99
CA PHE A 217 -26.98 27.06 17.73
C PHE A 217 -27.90 25.92 17.24
N GLY A 218 -27.92 24.75 17.89
CA GLY A 218 -28.95 23.72 17.70
C GLY A 218 -29.10 23.09 16.31
N ILE A 219 -28.20 23.35 15.36
CA ILE A 219 -28.26 22.80 14.00
C ILE A 219 -26.84 22.39 13.59
N ASP A 220 -26.61 21.07 13.63
CA ASP A 220 -25.54 20.29 12.97
C ASP A 220 -25.58 18.83 13.49
N THR A 221 -26.14 18.60 14.69
CA THR A 221 -26.29 17.24 15.26
C THR A 221 -27.52 16.48 14.78
N GLN A 222 -28.49 17.17 14.21
CA GLN A 222 -29.67 16.54 13.62
C GLN A 222 -29.30 15.60 12.47
N TYR A 223 -28.28 15.96 11.67
CA TYR A 223 -27.83 15.10 10.56
C TYR A 223 -27.20 13.81 11.07
N ALA A 224 -26.22 13.90 11.98
CA ALA A 224 -25.58 12.71 12.51
C ALA A 224 -26.51 11.84 13.36
N GLU A 225 -27.42 12.44 14.13
CA GLU A 225 -28.44 11.72 14.90
C GLU A 225 -29.47 11.05 13.99
N SER A 226 -29.91 11.72 12.92
CA SER A 226 -30.81 11.13 11.93
C SER A 226 -30.12 10.01 11.14
N LEU A 227 -28.86 10.18 10.74
CA LEU A 227 -28.09 9.14 10.07
C LEU A 227 -27.87 7.94 10.99
N ALA A 228 -27.53 8.16 12.27
CA ALA A 228 -27.39 7.10 13.26
C ALA A 228 -28.74 6.37 13.51
N ALA A 229 -29.84 7.11 13.57
CA ALA A 229 -31.18 6.55 13.69
C ALA A 229 -31.59 5.74 12.44
N MET A 230 -31.21 6.20 11.24
CA MET A 230 -31.46 5.48 9.99
C MET A 230 -30.58 4.24 9.86
N LYS A 231 -29.29 4.32 10.23
CA LYS A 231 -28.39 3.15 10.37
C LYS A 231 -28.95 2.09 11.31
N ALA A 232 -29.51 2.51 12.45
CA ALA A 232 -30.14 1.60 13.40
C ALA A 232 -31.41 0.93 12.86
N LYS A 233 -32.22 1.66 12.08
CA LYS A 233 -33.46 1.14 11.47
C LYS A 233 -33.19 0.23 10.27
N ASN A 234 -32.22 0.59 9.44
CA ASN A 234 -31.95 -0.02 8.14
C ASN A 234 -30.62 -0.79 8.16
N ASN A 235 -30.49 -1.73 9.11
CA ASN A 235 -29.32 -2.61 9.25
C ASN A 235 -29.52 -3.99 8.58
N LEU A 236 -30.46 -4.07 7.63
CA LEU A 236 -30.72 -5.28 6.88
C LEU A 236 -29.62 -5.45 5.83
N LYS A 237 -28.58 -6.23 6.17
CA LYS A 237 -27.57 -6.65 5.19
C LYS A 237 -28.23 -7.49 4.10
N GLU A 238 -27.92 -7.17 2.84
CA GLU A 238 -28.35 -7.95 1.70
C GLU A 238 -27.94 -9.42 1.83
N LEU A 239 -28.84 -10.33 1.44
CA LEU A 239 -28.45 -11.70 1.12
C LEU A 239 -27.66 -11.63 -0.18
N ASN A 240 -26.37 -12.02 -0.15
CA ASN A 240 -25.49 -12.01 -1.32
C ASN A 240 -26.22 -12.58 -2.56
N ILE A 241 -26.56 -11.70 -3.49
CA ILE A 241 -27.17 -12.10 -4.75
C ILE A 241 -26.10 -12.84 -5.54
N SER A 242 -26.39 -14.09 -5.95
CA SER A 242 -25.48 -14.85 -6.81
C SER A 242 -25.15 -14.04 -8.06
N SER A 243 -23.88 -13.66 -8.20
CA SER A 243 -23.39 -12.99 -9.40
C SER A 243 -23.40 -13.97 -10.57
N GLY A 244 -23.69 -13.44 -11.77
CA GLY A 244 -23.56 -14.18 -13.03
C GLY A 244 -22.18 -13.91 -13.64
N GLU A 245 -21.55 -14.92 -14.22
CA GLU A 245 -20.29 -14.72 -14.93
C GLU A 245 -20.53 -13.93 -16.22
N VAL A 246 -19.66 -12.94 -16.50
CA VAL A 246 -19.65 -12.26 -17.79
C VAL A 246 -19.02 -13.19 -18.84
N ASP A 247 -19.85 -13.75 -19.71
CA ASP A 247 -19.36 -14.42 -20.92
C ASP A 247 -18.99 -13.36 -21.97
N ASN A 248 -17.71 -12.99 -22.00
CA ASN A 248 -17.13 -12.13 -23.03
C ASN A 248 -15.92 -12.86 -23.65
N PRO A 249 -15.91 -13.09 -24.97
CA PRO A 249 -14.83 -13.81 -25.64
C PRO A 249 -13.46 -13.13 -25.48
N MET A 250 -13.41 -11.79 -25.37
CA MET A 250 -12.15 -11.08 -25.13
C MET A 250 -11.64 -11.26 -23.70
N LEU A 251 -12.52 -11.22 -22.68
CA LEU A 251 -12.13 -11.47 -21.30
C LEU A 251 -11.69 -12.93 -21.11
N ALA A 252 -12.35 -13.87 -21.78
CA ALA A 252 -11.95 -15.27 -21.80
C ALA A 252 -10.57 -15.49 -22.46
N ALA A 253 -10.21 -14.71 -23.47
CA ALA A 253 -8.89 -14.76 -24.09
C ALA A 253 -7.78 -14.22 -23.15
N LEU A 254 -8.05 -13.13 -22.43
CA LEU A 254 -7.12 -12.57 -21.44
C LEU A 254 -6.93 -13.52 -20.25
N ALA A 255 -8.01 -14.09 -19.73
CA ALA A 255 -7.94 -15.07 -18.64
C ALA A 255 -7.16 -16.35 -19.04
N LYS A 256 -7.22 -16.76 -20.32
CA LYS A 256 -6.40 -17.87 -20.85
C LYS A 256 -4.92 -17.48 -20.92
N ALA A 257 -4.61 -16.23 -21.27
CA ALA A 257 -3.23 -15.72 -21.28
C ALA A 257 -2.65 -15.62 -19.85
N ASP A 258 -3.45 -15.19 -18.86
CA ASP A 258 -3.06 -15.18 -17.44
C ASP A 258 -2.69 -16.59 -16.96
N LYS A 259 -3.54 -17.59 -17.21
CA LYS A 259 -3.25 -18.99 -16.87
C LYS A 259 -1.98 -19.51 -17.54
N ALA A 260 -1.73 -19.16 -18.80
CA ALA A 260 -0.51 -19.55 -19.51
C ALA A 260 0.74 -18.85 -18.97
N SER A 261 0.62 -17.62 -18.47
CA SER A 261 1.69 -16.89 -17.79
C SER A 261 2.06 -17.53 -16.45
N LYS A 262 1.05 -17.88 -15.64
CA LYS A 262 1.21 -18.55 -14.34
C LYS A 262 1.84 -19.93 -14.49
N GLN A 263 1.38 -20.73 -15.45
CA GLN A 263 1.98 -22.05 -15.74
C GLN A 263 3.44 -21.98 -16.19
N LYS A 264 3.89 -20.87 -16.80
CA LYS A 264 5.32 -20.67 -17.13
C LYS A 264 6.18 -20.30 -15.92
N HIS A 265 5.59 -19.75 -14.87
CA HIS A 265 6.29 -19.31 -13.65
C HIS A 265 6.20 -20.33 -12.51
N GLU A 266 5.22 -21.23 -12.53
CA GLU A 266 5.18 -22.40 -11.66
C GLU A 266 6.30 -23.36 -12.07
N ARG A 267 7.45 -23.20 -11.41
CA ARG A 267 8.57 -24.15 -11.49
C ARG A 267 8.09 -25.52 -11.04
N THR A 268 8.36 -26.54 -11.85
CA THR A 268 8.04 -27.94 -11.54
C THR A 268 8.66 -28.35 -10.22
N GLU A 269 8.06 -29.29 -9.46
CA GLU A 269 8.59 -29.76 -8.17
C GLU A 269 10.09 -30.15 -8.27
N ASP A 270 10.47 -30.81 -9.37
CA ASP A 270 11.87 -31.19 -9.67
C ASP A 270 12.83 -29.99 -9.78
N GLU A 271 12.38 -28.85 -10.30
CA GLU A 271 13.20 -27.64 -10.44
C GLU A 271 13.36 -26.92 -9.09
N LEU A 272 12.35 -26.99 -8.23
CA LEU A 272 12.41 -26.48 -6.86
C LEU A 272 13.40 -27.30 -6.01
N GLU A 273 13.38 -28.62 -6.12
CA GLU A 273 14.35 -29.50 -5.45
C GLU A 273 15.79 -29.23 -5.90
N GLN A 274 16.02 -29.01 -7.20
CA GLN A 274 17.33 -28.64 -7.72
C GLN A 274 17.84 -27.30 -7.19
N LEU A 275 16.95 -26.32 -7.05
CA LEU A 275 17.28 -25.00 -6.47
C LEU A 275 17.59 -25.09 -4.98
N GLU A 276 16.86 -25.92 -4.23
CA GLU A 276 17.15 -26.16 -2.81
C GLU A 276 18.50 -26.85 -2.62
N GLN A 277 18.80 -27.87 -3.42
CA GLN A 277 20.11 -28.53 -3.40
C GLN A 277 21.25 -27.56 -3.77
N ALA A 278 21.04 -26.68 -4.76
CA ALA A 278 22.00 -25.65 -5.10
C ALA A 278 22.21 -24.63 -3.97
N ARG A 279 21.13 -24.24 -3.28
CA ARG A 279 21.19 -23.33 -2.13
C ARG A 279 21.94 -23.95 -0.95
N GLN A 280 21.71 -25.23 -0.66
CA GLN A 280 22.44 -25.96 0.39
C GLN A 280 23.94 -26.04 0.09
N LYS A 281 24.33 -26.30 -1.17
CA LYS A 281 25.74 -26.30 -1.58
C LYS A 281 26.40 -24.92 -1.40
N LEU A 282 25.70 -23.83 -1.74
CA LEU A 282 26.19 -22.48 -1.53
C LEU A 282 26.40 -22.16 -0.05
N ILE A 283 25.45 -22.54 0.81
CA ILE A 283 25.56 -22.36 2.27
C ILE A 283 26.75 -23.15 2.82
N GLN A 284 26.96 -24.39 2.37
CA GLN A 284 28.12 -25.19 2.76
C GLN A 284 29.43 -24.54 2.33
N GLN A 285 29.52 -24.05 1.09
CA GLN A 285 30.71 -23.34 0.60
C GLN A 285 30.97 -22.04 1.39
N GLU A 286 29.93 -21.29 1.74
CA GLU A 286 30.07 -20.09 2.57
C GLU A 286 30.55 -20.43 3.99
N GLN A 287 30.06 -21.52 4.58
CA GLN A 287 30.51 -22.01 5.88
C GLN A 287 31.97 -22.47 5.84
N GLU A 288 32.39 -23.25 4.84
CA GLU A 288 33.78 -23.66 4.64
C GLU A 288 34.71 -22.45 4.45
N VAL A 289 34.29 -21.44 3.68
CA VAL A 289 35.05 -20.20 3.50
C VAL A 289 35.13 -19.39 4.79
N GLN A 290 34.07 -19.36 5.62
CA GLN A 290 34.08 -18.72 6.93
C GLN A 290 34.97 -19.45 7.92
N GLU A 291 34.96 -20.78 7.95
CA GLU A 291 35.86 -21.59 8.77
C GLU A 291 37.33 -21.39 8.34
N GLN A 292 37.60 -21.38 7.04
CA GLN A 292 38.94 -21.07 6.52
C GLN A 292 39.38 -19.63 6.84
N LYS A 293 38.46 -18.65 6.77
CA LYS A 293 38.71 -17.26 7.20
C LYS A 293 38.82 -17.10 8.71
N GLY A 294 38.26 -18.02 9.49
CA GLY A 294 38.40 -18.13 10.94
C GLY A 294 39.73 -18.76 11.35
N LEU A 295 40.25 -19.71 10.57
CA LEU A 295 41.58 -20.31 10.76
C LEU A 295 42.73 -19.45 10.21
N ALA A 296 42.46 -18.54 9.28
CA ALA A 296 43.46 -17.60 8.76
C ALA A 296 43.87 -16.61 9.85
N VAL A 297 44.98 -16.90 10.52
CA VAL A 297 45.59 -16.05 11.54
C VAL A 297 45.77 -14.62 10.99
N ARG A 298 44.97 -13.68 11.49
CA ARG A 298 44.81 -12.34 10.90
C ARG A 298 46.00 -11.43 11.17
N ASN A 299 46.83 -11.74 12.17
CA ASN A 299 47.93 -10.89 12.60
C ASN A 299 49.24 -11.69 12.76
N ILE A 300 50.35 -11.13 12.28
CA ILE A 300 51.71 -11.70 12.42
C ILE A 300 52.02 -12.00 13.90
N HIS A 301 51.48 -11.20 14.83
CA HIS A 301 51.61 -11.43 16.28
C HIS A 301 50.87 -12.66 16.79
N GLU A 302 49.63 -12.89 16.33
CA GLU A 302 48.85 -14.08 16.70
C GLU A 302 49.54 -15.35 16.18
N LYS A 303 50.13 -15.29 14.98
CA LYS A 303 50.87 -16.42 14.40
C LYS A 303 52.10 -16.76 15.23
N ALA A 304 52.84 -15.75 15.68
CA ALA A 304 54.01 -15.94 16.54
C ALA A 304 53.64 -16.50 17.92
N LYS A 305 52.49 -16.10 18.49
CA LYS A 305 51.99 -16.61 19.77
C LYS A 305 51.47 -18.05 19.65
N MET A 306 50.76 -18.38 18.57
CA MET A 306 50.31 -19.75 18.28
C MET A 306 51.49 -20.70 18.11
N LEU A 307 52.50 -20.32 17.33
CA LEU A 307 53.73 -21.12 17.17
C LEU A 307 54.49 -21.29 18.49
N ALA A 308 54.47 -20.30 19.38
CA ALA A 308 55.07 -20.43 20.71
C ALA A 308 54.31 -21.42 21.62
N TYR A 309 52.98 -21.47 21.52
CA TYR A 309 52.18 -22.49 22.22
C TYR A 309 52.33 -23.87 21.61
N GLU A 310 52.40 -23.97 20.28
CA GLU A 310 52.66 -25.23 19.59
C GLU A 310 54.06 -25.76 19.91
N PHE A 311 55.05 -24.89 20.16
CA PHE A 311 56.35 -25.33 20.66
C PHE A 311 56.24 -26.03 22.02
N LEU A 312 55.21 -25.80 22.84
CA LEU A 312 55.05 -26.55 24.09
C LEU A 312 54.70 -28.02 23.84
N THR A 313 54.03 -28.31 22.73
CA THR A 313 53.44 -29.63 22.45
C THR A 313 54.14 -30.40 21.33
N ARG A 314 54.73 -29.71 20.35
CA ARG A 314 55.45 -30.29 19.20
C ARG A 314 56.78 -29.58 18.93
N ASP A 315 57.67 -30.26 18.23
CA ASP A 315 58.88 -29.62 17.71
C ASP A 315 58.54 -28.82 16.44
N LEU A 316 59.08 -27.60 16.34
CA LEU A 316 58.84 -26.70 15.21
C LEU A 316 59.63 -27.16 13.99
N THR A 317 59.09 -26.90 12.80
CA THR A 317 59.83 -27.07 11.55
C THR A 317 60.81 -25.93 11.31
N ASP A 318 61.87 -26.16 10.54
CA ASP A 318 62.94 -25.18 10.26
C ASP A 318 62.40 -23.81 9.80
N ARG A 319 61.33 -23.82 8.98
CA ARG A 319 60.67 -22.60 8.48
C ARG A 319 59.92 -21.83 9.58
N GLU A 320 59.36 -22.53 10.54
CA GLU A 320 58.65 -21.93 11.69
C GLU A 320 59.64 -21.35 12.69
N GLU A 321 60.81 -21.99 12.88
CA GLU A 321 61.90 -21.45 13.70
C GLU A 321 62.51 -20.18 13.11
N GLU A 322 62.76 -20.16 11.79
CA GLU A 322 63.23 -18.96 11.07
C GLU A 322 62.25 -17.79 11.20
N PHE A 323 60.95 -18.07 11.07
CA PHE A 323 59.90 -17.06 11.25
C PHE A 323 59.91 -16.49 12.68
N LEU A 324 60.00 -17.36 13.70
CA LEU A 324 59.99 -16.96 15.10
C LEU A 324 61.26 -16.18 15.48
N SER A 325 62.41 -16.54 14.90
CA SER A 325 63.68 -15.80 15.01
C SER A 325 63.60 -14.41 14.38
N LYS A 326 63.05 -14.31 13.17
CA LYS A 326 62.84 -13.01 12.48
C LYS A 326 61.85 -12.13 13.25
N TYR A 327 60.75 -12.71 13.72
CA TYR A 327 59.74 -12.00 14.50
C TYR A 327 60.30 -11.44 15.82
N LYS A 328 61.13 -12.20 16.53
CA LYS A 328 61.82 -11.77 17.76
C LYS A 328 62.78 -10.60 17.52
N LYS A 329 63.40 -10.50 16.34
CA LYS A 329 64.28 -9.38 15.96
C LYS A 329 63.49 -8.11 15.63
N GLU A 330 62.36 -8.25 14.94
CA GLU A 330 61.54 -7.11 14.48
C GLU A 330 60.66 -6.52 15.59
N ASN A 331 60.16 -7.33 16.54
CA ASN A 331 59.26 -6.87 17.59
C ASN A 331 59.83 -7.09 19.01
N GLN A 332 60.52 -6.08 19.55
CA GLN A 332 61.14 -6.14 20.89
C GLN A 332 60.13 -6.28 22.05
N PHE A 333 58.93 -5.71 21.92
CA PHE A 333 57.95 -5.69 23.02
C PHE A 333 57.27 -7.07 23.21
N SER A 334 56.92 -7.74 22.11
CA SER A 334 56.30 -9.08 22.14
C SER A 334 57.32 -10.22 22.29
N ARG A 335 58.61 -9.94 22.07
CA ARG A 335 59.71 -10.89 22.28
C ARG A 335 59.72 -11.49 23.69
N LYS A 336 59.59 -10.65 24.73
CA LYS A 336 59.62 -11.10 26.13
C LYS A 336 58.50 -12.08 26.44
N ALA A 337 57.29 -11.77 25.99
CA ALA A 337 56.12 -12.63 26.19
C ALA A 337 56.27 -13.99 25.48
N ILE A 338 56.86 -14.02 24.28
CA ILE A 338 57.12 -15.26 23.55
C ILE A 338 58.25 -16.08 24.21
N GLU A 339 59.32 -15.43 24.67
CA GLU A 339 60.41 -16.10 25.39
C GLU A 339 59.92 -16.70 26.72
N GLU A 340 59.00 -16.04 27.42
CA GLU A 340 58.37 -16.54 28.64
C GLU A 340 57.52 -17.79 28.38
N ILE A 341 56.68 -17.80 27.33
CA ILE A 341 55.90 -18.97 26.93
C ILE A 341 56.82 -20.14 26.55
N MET A 342 57.89 -19.87 25.79
CA MET A 342 58.86 -20.91 25.37
C MET A 342 59.69 -21.43 26.55
N ALA A 343 59.94 -20.61 27.58
CA ALA A 343 60.66 -21.00 28.78
C ALA A 343 59.87 -21.99 29.65
N GLN A 344 58.54 -22.00 29.58
CA GLN A 344 57.70 -22.96 30.30
C GLN A 344 58.00 -24.41 29.87
N ARG A 345 58.36 -24.68 28.60
CA ARG A 345 58.82 -26.01 28.16
C ARG A 345 60.20 -26.39 28.71
N ARG A 346 61.02 -25.42 29.09
CA ARG A 346 62.37 -25.65 29.64
C ARG A 346 62.38 -25.84 31.15
N GLN A 347 61.30 -25.43 31.83
CA GLN A 347 61.13 -25.53 33.28
C GLN A 347 60.28 -26.74 33.69
N ALA A 348 59.47 -27.29 32.78
CA ALA A 348 58.86 -28.62 32.87
C ALA A 348 59.82 -29.69 32.34
#